data_AF-A0A9R1RRS0-F1
#
_entry.id   AF-A0A9R1RRS0-F1
#
_cell.length_a   1.000
_cell.length_b   1.000
_cell.length_c   1.000
_cell.angle_alpha   90.00
_cell.angle_beta   90.00
_cell.angle_gamma   90.00
#
_symmetry.space_group_name_H-M   'P 1'
#
loop_
_entity.id
_entity.type
_entity.pdbx_description
1 polymer ?
#
loop_
_entity_poly.entity_id
_entity_poly.type
_entity_poly.pdbx_seq_one_letter_code
_entity_poly.pdbx_strand_id
1 'polypeptide(L)'
;MSLSGILQKIPDRAISHDTCPLTIYVSSSISTNVRNALGSGTRYANGVAVADIERSSLILCGKAFADSAMLKDALSALAAPVLSARGGLPVPGWLLSSCASIVLLFAPVEVIKSCSEIQDVLVSTDSGVVISSKQSSVLFPTKSRAPQLFTKPATVVVVSSDRSGSLPFLSRI
;
A
#
# COMPACT_ATOMS: atom_id res chain seq x y z
N MET A 1 -3.73 6.36 16.25
CA MET A 1 -4.18 6.28 14.85
C MET A 1 -5.48 5.51 14.79
N SER A 2 -6.38 5.87 13.87
CA SER A 2 -7.61 5.11 13.62
C SER A 2 -7.47 4.34 12.32
N LEU A 3 -7.85 3.06 12.32
CA LEU A 3 -7.96 2.21 11.13
C LEU A 3 -8.80 2.88 10.03
N SER A 4 -9.77 3.72 10.43
CA SER A 4 -10.64 4.50 9.54
C SER A 4 -9.92 5.56 8.70
N GLY A 5 -8.68 5.91 9.04
CA GLY A 5 -7.85 6.82 8.25
C GLY A 5 -7.03 6.11 7.18
N ILE A 6 -6.96 4.76 7.22
CA ILE A 6 -6.24 3.92 6.28
C ILE A 6 -7.23 3.18 5.38
N LEU A 7 -8.31 2.66 5.95
CA LEU A 7 -9.38 2.02 5.21
C LEU A 7 -10.37 3.04 4.69
N GLN A 8 -10.83 2.80 3.47
CA GLN A 8 -11.92 3.56 2.90
C GLN A 8 -13.25 3.17 3.57
N LYS A 9 -14.01 4.17 4.01
CA LYS A 9 -15.37 3.95 4.49
C LYS A 9 -16.29 3.57 3.32
N ILE A 10 -16.91 2.41 3.42
CA ILE A 10 -17.93 1.93 2.47
C ILE A 10 -19.32 2.36 2.99
N PRO A 11 -20.26 2.79 2.12
CA PRO A 11 -21.63 3.07 2.53
C PRO A 11 -22.33 1.83 3.09
N ASP A 12 -23.14 1.99 4.15
CA ASP A 12 -23.76 0.87 4.87
C ASP A 12 -24.57 -0.09 3.98
N ARG A 13 -25.13 0.41 2.87
CA ARG A 13 -25.90 -0.38 1.89
C ARG A 13 -25.07 -1.41 1.11
N ALA A 14 -23.75 -1.28 1.07
CA ALA A 14 -22.88 -2.19 0.33
C ALA A 14 -22.32 -3.34 1.19
N ILE A 15 -22.56 -3.34 2.51
CA ILE A 15 -21.99 -4.32 3.45
C ILE A 15 -22.57 -5.73 3.20
N SER A 16 -23.84 -5.85 2.81
CA SER A 16 -24.51 -7.16 2.61
C SER A 16 -24.09 -7.93 1.36
N HIS A 17 -23.35 -7.30 0.45
CA HIS A 17 -22.91 -7.91 -0.82
C HIS A 17 -21.41 -8.15 -0.88
N ASP A 18 -20.68 -7.89 0.22
CA ASP A 18 -19.24 -8.14 0.24
C ASP A 18 -18.96 -9.64 0.31
N THR A 19 -18.11 -10.11 -0.59
CA THR A 19 -17.81 -11.53 -0.83
C THR A 19 -16.46 -11.94 -0.29
N CYS A 20 -15.66 -11.01 0.22
CA CYS A 20 -14.32 -11.28 0.75
C CYS A 20 -14.06 -10.48 2.04
N PRO A 21 -14.74 -10.81 3.16
CA PRO A 21 -14.54 -10.10 4.42
C PRO A 21 -13.13 -10.33 4.96
N LEU A 22 -12.48 -9.25 5.39
CA LEU A 22 -11.22 -9.29 6.15
C LEU A 22 -11.54 -9.22 7.65
N THR A 23 -11.05 -10.19 8.42
CA THR A 23 -11.16 -10.15 9.89
C THR A 23 -9.87 -9.62 10.51
N ILE A 24 -9.98 -8.57 11.34
CA ILE A 24 -8.82 -7.98 12.03
C ILE A 24 -8.92 -8.24 13.53
N TYR A 25 -7.98 -9.01 14.07
CA TYR A 25 -7.83 -9.25 15.50
C TYR A 25 -6.83 -8.24 16.07
N VAL A 26 -7.27 -7.42 17.01
CA VAL A 26 -6.44 -6.38 17.63
C VAL A 26 -6.23 -6.69 19.10
N SER A 27 -4.97 -6.79 19.51
CA SER A 27 -4.56 -6.81 20.91
C SER A 27 -3.61 -5.65 21.18
N SER A 28 -3.95 -4.80 22.15
CA SER A 28 -3.10 -3.69 22.58
C SER A 28 -1.79 -4.15 23.25
N SER A 29 -1.69 -5.43 23.59
CA SER A 29 -0.53 -6.00 24.28
C SER A 29 -0.10 -7.35 23.69
N ILE A 30 1.16 -7.72 23.95
CA ILE A 30 1.72 -9.04 23.62
C ILE A 30 2.49 -9.54 24.83
N SER A 31 2.23 -10.79 25.25
CA SER A 31 2.94 -11.39 26.37
C SER A 31 4.41 -11.65 26.00
N THR A 32 5.28 -11.64 27.01
CA THR A 32 6.71 -11.95 26.86
C THR A 32 6.93 -13.35 26.30
N ASN A 33 6.12 -14.33 26.71
CA ASN A 33 6.19 -15.71 26.23
C ASN A 33 5.94 -15.80 24.71
N VAL A 34 4.88 -15.13 24.22
CA VAL A 34 4.58 -15.11 22.77
C VAL A 34 5.68 -14.39 22.01
N ARG A 35 6.18 -13.26 22.54
CA ARG A 35 7.31 -12.53 21.93
C ARG A 35 8.57 -13.39 21.81
N ASN A 36 8.88 -14.19 22.83
CA ASN A 36 10.03 -15.08 22.83
C ASN A 36 9.84 -16.23 21.82
N ALA A 37 8.61 -16.74 21.67
CA ALA A 37 8.28 -17.80 20.72
C ALA A 37 8.35 -17.35 19.24
N LEU A 38 8.08 -16.08 18.95
CA LEU A 38 8.16 -15.49 17.60
C LEU A 38 9.60 -15.31 17.07
N GLY A 39 10.60 -15.66 17.86
CA GLY A 39 12.02 -15.52 17.52
C GLY A 39 12.66 -14.36 18.27
N SER A 40 13.62 -14.70 19.12
CA SER A 40 14.38 -13.80 19.99
C SER A 40 15.10 -12.70 19.19
N GLY A 41 14.63 -11.46 19.37
CA GLY A 41 15.29 -10.26 18.89
C GLY A 41 14.44 -9.02 19.15
N THR A 42 15.06 -7.83 19.18
CA THR A 42 14.38 -6.52 19.30
C THR A 42 13.39 -6.25 18.16
N ARG A 43 13.35 -7.09 17.11
CA ARG A 43 12.48 -7.00 15.93
C ARG A 43 10.99 -6.86 16.27
N TYR A 44 10.52 -7.44 17.36
CA TYR A 44 9.11 -7.40 17.78
C TYR A 44 8.87 -6.58 19.05
N ALA A 45 9.85 -5.79 19.49
CA ALA A 45 9.73 -4.96 20.69
C ALA A 45 8.59 -3.93 20.57
N ASN A 46 8.31 -3.47 19.34
CA ASN A 46 7.28 -2.48 19.04
C ASN A 46 5.92 -3.09 18.63
N GLY A 47 5.77 -4.41 18.59
CA GLY A 47 4.52 -5.07 18.17
C GLY A 47 4.72 -6.01 17.01
N VAL A 48 3.62 -6.65 16.60
CA VAL A 48 3.60 -7.68 15.56
C VAL A 48 2.36 -7.48 14.69
N ALA A 49 2.53 -7.54 13.38
CA ALA A 49 1.45 -7.68 12.41
C ALA A 49 1.62 -9.01 11.67
N VAL A 50 0.59 -9.84 11.66
CA VAL A 50 0.58 -11.14 10.96
C VAL A 50 -0.59 -11.18 9.99
N ALA A 51 -0.27 -11.29 8.71
CA ALA A 51 -1.23 -11.45 7.64
C ALA A 51 -1.38 -12.94 7.31
N ASP A 52 -2.59 -13.48 7.50
CA ASP A 52 -2.98 -14.81 7.04
C ASP A 52 -3.88 -14.64 5.80
N ILE A 53 -3.28 -14.86 4.64
CA ILE A 53 -3.91 -14.72 3.32
C ILE A 53 -5.02 -15.76 3.14
N GLU A 54 -4.80 -17.00 3.58
CA GLU A 54 -5.75 -18.11 3.38
C GLU A 54 -7.04 -17.88 4.16
N ARG A 55 -6.92 -17.33 5.36
CA ARG A 55 -8.06 -17.03 6.23
C ARG A 55 -8.63 -15.63 6.04
N SER A 56 -8.07 -14.82 5.14
CA SER A 56 -8.40 -13.39 5.02
C SER A 56 -8.42 -12.72 6.40
N SER A 57 -7.32 -12.88 7.16
CA SER A 57 -7.24 -12.36 8.52
C SER A 57 -5.94 -11.65 8.83
N LEU A 58 -6.03 -10.65 9.71
CA LEU A 58 -4.91 -9.83 10.15
C LEU A 58 -4.86 -9.81 11.68
N ILE A 59 -3.74 -10.19 12.26
CA ILE A 59 -3.52 -10.12 13.71
C ILE A 59 -2.56 -8.96 13.99
N LEU A 60 -2.99 -8.02 14.82
CA LEU A 60 -2.22 -6.84 15.23
C LEU A 60 -2.02 -6.87 16.74
N CYS A 61 -0.76 -6.89 17.17
CA CYS A 61 -0.37 -6.96 18.57
C CYS A 61 0.54 -5.79 18.97
N GLY A 62 0.33 -5.22 20.16
CA GLY A 62 1.18 -4.17 20.70
C GLY A 62 1.05 -2.85 19.92
N LYS A 63 2.18 -2.17 19.64
CA LYS A 63 2.14 -0.88 18.93
C LYS A 63 2.01 -1.02 17.40
N ALA A 64 1.94 -2.23 16.86
CA ALA A 64 1.69 -2.47 15.43
C ALA A 64 0.38 -1.83 14.96
N PHE A 65 -0.64 -1.74 15.83
CA PHE A 65 -1.89 -1.05 15.52
C PHE A 65 -1.72 0.47 15.30
N ALA A 66 -0.72 1.08 15.92
CA ALA A 66 -0.43 2.50 15.78
C ALA A 66 0.57 2.82 14.65
N ASP A 67 1.19 1.81 14.06
CA ASP A 67 2.16 1.93 12.98
C ASP A 67 1.46 1.85 11.61
N SER A 68 1.29 3.00 10.96
CA SER A 68 0.62 3.08 9.66
C SER A 68 1.34 2.34 8.55
N ALA A 69 2.68 2.36 8.55
CA ALA A 69 3.47 1.73 7.51
C ALA A 69 3.32 0.21 7.62
N MET A 70 3.50 -0.33 8.83
CA MET A 70 3.33 -1.75 9.10
C MET A 70 1.91 -2.23 8.75
N LEU A 71 0.89 -1.43 9.07
CA LEU A 71 -0.48 -1.79 8.73
C LEU A 71 -0.73 -1.80 7.22
N LYS A 72 -0.27 -0.78 6.49
CA LYS A 72 -0.43 -0.69 5.04
C LYS A 72 0.29 -1.81 4.31
N ASP A 73 1.47 -2.20 4.77
CA ASP A 73 2.22 -3.32 4.20
C ASP A 73 1.47 -4.64 4.40
N ALA A 74 0.98 -4.89 5.62
CA ALA A 74 0.21 -6.10 5.92
C ALA A 74 -1.12 -6.16 5.13
N LEU A 75 -1.84 -5.04 5.02
CA LEU A 75 -3.06 -4.95 4.22
C LEU A 75 -2.79 -5.12 2.73
N SER A 76 -1.69 -4.57 2.21
CA SER A 76 -1.30 -4.74 0.81
C SER A 76 -0.98 -6.20 0.50
N ALA A 77 -0.26 -6.87 1.41
CA ALA A 77 0.06 -8.29 1.28
C ALA A 77 -1.21 -9.17 1.26
N LEU A 78 -2.19 -8.87 2.13
CA LEU A 78 -3.49 -9.57 2.16
C LEU A 78 -4.34 -9.30 0.91
N ALA A 79 -4.33 -8.06 0.42
CA ALA A 79 -5.13 -7.67 -0.73
C ALA A 79 -4.54 -8.17 -2.06
N ALA A 80 -3.22 -8.32 -2.16
CA ALA A 80 -2.56 -8.61 -3.43
C ALA A 80 -3.07 -9.88 -4.15
N PRO A 81 -3.25 -11.02 -3.48
CA PRO A 81 -3.81 -12.23 -4.10
C PRO A 81 -5.27 -12.05 -4.55
N VAL A 82 -6.09 -11.37 -3.73
CA VAL A 82 -7.51 -11.10 -4.06
C VAL A 82 -7.63 -10.19 -5.27
N LEU A 83 -6.81 -9.14 -5.32
CA LEU A 83 -6.76 -8.21 -6.45
C LEU A 83 -6.29 -8.92 -7.72
N SER A 84 -5.24 -9.73 -7.62
CA SER A 84 -4.70 -10.53 -8.73
C SER A 84 -5.72 -11.51 -9.30
N ALA A 85 -6.42 -12.25 -8.43
CA ALA A 85 -7.48 -13.18 -8.83
C ALA A 85 -8.66 -12.47 -9.53
N ARG A 86 -8.87 -11.17 -9.25
CA ARG A 86 -9.91 -10.34 -9.88
C ARG A 86 -9.42 -9.54 -11.09
N GLY A 87 -8.23 -9.85 -11.61
CA GLY A 87 -7.66 -9.22 -12.80
C GLY A 87 -7.04 -7.83 -12.56
N GLY A 88 -6.77 -7.48 -11.30
CA GLY A 88 -6.00 -6.31 -10.92
C GLY A 88 -4.53 -6.68 -10.67
N LEU A 89 -3.61 -5.80 -11.06
CA LEU A 89 -2.18 -5.93 -10.82
C LEU A 89 -1.76 -4.91 -9.75
N PRO A 90 -1.55 -5.33 -8.50
CA PRO A 90 -0.99 -4.47 -7.46
C PRO A 90 0.50 -4.25 -7.72
N VAL A 91 0.94 -2.99 -7.69
CA VAL A 91 2.35 -2.61 -7.89
C VAL A 91 2.81 -1.57 -6.86
N PRO A 92 4.06 -1.64 -6.38
CA PRO A 92 4.64 -0.68 -5.45
C PRO A 92 5.12 0.56 -6.21
N GLY A 93 4.17 1.39 -6.66
CA GLY A 93 4.44 2.62 -7.39
C GLY A 93 3.49 3.74 -7.00
N TRP A 94 3.51 4.82 -7.77
CA TRP A 94 2.65 5.98 -7.59
C TRP A 94 1.93 6.33 -8.88
N LEU A 95 0.73 6.90 -8.75
CA LEU A 95 0.02 7.51 -9.86
C LEU A 95 0.21 9.03 -9.85
N LEU A 96 0.58 9.58 -11.00
CA LEU A 96 0.57 11.01 -11.28
C LEU A 96 -0.63 11.31 -12.18
N SER A 97 -1.36 12.38 -11.87
CA SER A 97 -2.48 12.85 -12.67
C SER A 97 -2.16 14.24 -13.22
N SER A 98 -1.93 14.34 -14.54
CA SER A 98 -1.68 15.62 -15.22
C SER A 98 -2.50 15.71 -16.50
N CYS A 99 -3.22 16.83 -16.71
CA CYS A 99 -3.98 17.15 -17.94
C CYS A 99 -4.68 15.94 -18.59
N ALA A 100 -5.53 15.24 -17.81
CA ALA A 100 -6.30 14.05 -18.21
C ALA A 100 -5.49 12.77 -18.51
N SER A 101 -4.17 12.80 -18.39
CA SER A 101 -3.30 11.63 -18.52
C SER A 101 -2.87 11.10 -17.15
N ILE A 102 -2.73 9.77 -17.10
CA ILE A 102 -2.30 9.04 -15.92
C ILE A 102 -0.95 8.41 -16.21
N VAL A 103 0.01 8.69 -15.34
CA VAL A 103 1.37 8.16 -15.43
C VAL A 103 1.62 7.29 -14.20
N LEU A 104 2.16 6.09 -14.44
CA LEU A 104 2.66 5.22 -13.40
C LEU A 104 4.14 5.52 -13.16
N LEU A 105 4.50 5.86 -11.93
CA LEU A 105 5.86 6.18 -11.54
C LEU A 105 6.39 5.12 -10.57
N PHE A 106 7.54 4.55 -10.88
CA PHE A 106 8.38 3.78 -9.97
C PHE A 106 9.60 4.61 -9.61
N ALA A 107 9.78 4.94 -8.33
CA ALA A 107 10.90 5.75 -7.87
C ALA A 107 11.25 5.41 -6.41
N PRO A 108 12.49 5.65 -5.95
CA PRO A 108 12.82 5.62 -4.54
C PRO A 108 11.94 6.60 -3.75
N VAL A 109 11.53 6.20 -2.54
CA VAL A 109 10.68 7.02 -1.67
C VAL A 109 11.33 8.36 -1.35
N GLU A 110 12.66 8.39 -1.27
CA GLU A 110 13.46 9.59 -1.04
C GLU A 110 13.24 10.63 -2.13
N VAL A 111 13.20 10.20 -3.40
CA VAL A 111 12.97 11.08 -4.56
C VAL A 111 11.56 11.67 -4.52
N ILE A 112 10.57 10.83 -4.21
CA ILE A 112 9.17 11.24 -4.06
C ILE A 112 9.03 12.28 -2.94
N LYS A 113 9.74 12.09 -1.82
CA LYS A 113 9.70 13.00 -0.68
C LYS A 113 10.49 14.30 -0.88
N SER A 114 11.52 14.30 -1.72
CA SER A 114 12.37 15.47 -1.93
C SER A 114 11.87 16.45 -2.99
N CYS A 115 10.99 16.04 -3.90
CA CYS A 115 10.50 16.87 -5.01
C CYS A 115 9.05 17.31 -4.79
N SER A 116 8.86 18.59 -4.49
CA SER A 116 7.54 19.20 -4.25
C SER A 116 6.63 19.15 -5.48
N GLU A 117 7.19 19.34 -6.67
CA GLU A 117 6.46 19.36 -7.93
C GLU A 117 5.80 18.00 -8.21
N ILE A 118 6.51 16.91 -7.90
CA ILE A 118 5.96 15.56 -7.98
C ILE A 118 4.84 15.39 -6.95
N GLN A 119 5.06 15.84 -5.72
CA GLN A 119 4.05 15.71 -4.65
C GLN A 119 2.73 16.39 -4.99
N ASP A 120 2.75 17.53 -5.67
CA ASP A 120 1.54 18.26 -6.06
C ASP A 120 0.69 17.45 -7.06
N VAL A 121 1.33 16.79 -8.02
CA VAL A 121 0.64 16.01 -9.07
C VAL A 121 0.34 14.56 -8.71
N LEU A 122 0.89 14.06 -7.59
CA LEU A 122 0.58 12.71 -7.08
C LEU A 122 -0.90 12.55 -6.73
N VAL A 123 -1.47 11.41 -7.09
CA VAL A 123 -2.82 11.01 -6.66
C VAL A 123 -2.82 10.64 -5.17
N SER A 124 -1.80 9.92 -4.73
CA SER A 124 -1.56 9.57 -3.33
C SER A 124 -0.07 9.71 -3.03
N THR A 125 0.23 10.06 -1.79
CA THR A 125 1.61 10.12 -1.27
C THR A 125 2.14 8.75 -0.87
N ASP A 126 1.24 7.80 -0.55
CA ASP A 126 1.63 6.42 -0.28
C ASP A 126 1.90 5.67 -1.58
N SER A 127 2.84 4.73 -1.52
CA SER A 127 3.04 3.75 -2.57
C SER A 127 1.90 2.72 -2.56
N GLY A 128 1.56 2.21 -3.73
CA GLY A 128 0.56 1.16 -3.89
C GLY A 128 -0.50 1.54 -4.91
N VAL A 129 -0.38 0.96 -6.10
CA VAL A 129 -1.29 1.17 -7.22
C VAL A 129 -1.86 -0.17 -7.64
N VAL A 130 -3.13 -0.19 -8.01
CA VAL A 130 -3.78 -1.35 -8.63
C VAL A 130 -4.14 -1.00 -10.06
N ILE A 131 -3.69 -1.82 -11.01
CA ILE A 131 -3.90 -1.61 -12.44
C ILE A 131 -4.76 -2.75 -12.99
N SER A 132 -5.87 -2.44 -13.65
CA SER A 132 -6.67 -3.43 -14.38
C SER A 132 -6.57 -3.19 -15.89
N SER A 133 -7.27 -4.00 -16.68
CA SER A 133 -7.31 -3.85 -18.14
C SER A 133 -7.85 -2.49 -18.59
N LYS A 134 -8.73 -1.86 -17.81
CA LYS A 134 -9.41 -0.60 -18.18
C LYS A 134 -9.04 0.59 -17.31
N GLN A 135 -8.63 0.35 -16.07
CA GLN A 135 -8.57 1.38 -15.04
C GLN A 135 -7.37 1.21 -14.13
N SER A 136 -7.08 2.25 -13.34
CA SER A 136 -6.16 2.18 -12.23
C SER A 136 -6.71 2.88 -11.00
N SER A 137 -6.19 2.51 -9.83
CA SER A 137 -6.53 3.11 -8.54
C SER A 137 -5.33 3.04 -7.59
N VAL A 138 -5.41 3.74 -6.47
CA VAL A 138 -4.45 3.67 -5.37
C VAL A 138 -4.99 2.80 -4.23
N LEU A 139 -4.11 2.09 -3.54
CA LEU A 139 -4.50 1.25 -2.38
C LEU A 139 -4.87 2.09 -1.16
N PHE A 140 -4.09 3.15 -0.90
CA PHE A 140 -4.28 4.03 0.25
C PHE A 140 -4.38 5.48 -0.24
N PRO A 141 -5.59 6.05 -0.32
CA PRO A 141 -5.77 7.46 -0.70
C PRO A 141 -5.37 8.37 0.48
N THR A 142 -4.43 9.29 0.26
CA THR A 142 -4.00 10.26 1.30
C THR A 142 -4.49 11.68 1.09
N LYS A 143 -4.82 12.05 -0.14
CA LYS A 143 -5.41 13.36 -0.45
C LYS A 143 -6.92 13.30 -0.23
N SER A 144 -7.53 14.41 0.18
CA SER A 144 -8.99 14.55 0.45
C SER A 144 -9.88 14.45 -0.80
N ARG A 145 -9.42 13.72 -1.82
CA ARG A 145 -10.16 13.46 -3.05
C ARG A 145 -10.88 12.13 -2.88
N ALA A 146 -12.14 12.07 -3.31
CA ALA A 146 -12.86 10.80 -3.38
C ALA A 146 -12.01 9.79 -4.19
N PRO A 147 -12.03 8.50 -3.85
CA PRO A 147 -11.32 7.48 -4.62
C PRO A 147 -11.89 7.48 -6.03
N GLN A 148 -11.09 7.98 -6.96
CA GLN A 148 -11.42 8.04 -8.36
C GLN A 148 -10.79 6.82 -9.02
N LEU A 149 -11.60 6.11 -9.81
CA LEU A 149 -11.07 5.18 -10.79
C LEU A 149 -10.45 6.01 -11.90
N PHE A 150 -9.15 5.86 -12.07
CA PHE A 150 -8.40 6.50 -13.11
C PHE A 150 -8.41 5.62 -14.35
N THR A 151 -8.14 6.21 -15.51
CA THR A 151 -7.85 5.44 -16.72
C THR A 151 -6.59 4.60 -16.50
N LYS A 152 -6.41 3.56 -17.32
CA LYS A 152 -5.15 2.80 -17.33
C LYS A 152 -3.99 3.77 -17.64
N PRO A 153 -2.85 3.68 -16.93
CA PRO A 153 -1.69 4.52 -17.21
C PRO A 153 -1.24 4.35 -18.66
N ALA A 154 -1.12 5.46 -19.39
CA ALA A 154 -0.62 5.45 -20.76
C ALA A 154 0.92 5.38 -20.79
N THR A 155 1.56 5.86 -19.73
CA THR A 155 3.01 5.97 -19.59
C THR A 155 3.47 5.35 -18.28
N VAL A 156 4.59 4.63 -18.34
CA VAL A 156 5.31 4.13 -17.16
C VAL A 156 6.68 4.80 -17.13
N VAL A 157 7.02 5.40 -15.99
CA VAL A 157 8.32 6.02 -15.75
C VAL A 157 9.01 5.27 -14.62
N VAL A 158 10.25 4.84 -14.85
CA VAL A 158 11.11 4.24 -13.83
C VAL A 158 12.23 5.22 -13.55
N VAL A 159 12.25 5.76 -12.34
CA VAL A 159 13.32 6.60 -11.83
C VAL A 159 14.19 5.74 -10.95
N SER A 160 15.46 5.69 -11.28
CA SER A 160 16.50 5.14 -10.42
C SER A 160 17.39 6.29 -9.98
N SER A 161 17.83 6.28 -8.72
CA SER A 161 18.87 7.16 -8.24
C SER A 161 20.06 6.28 -7.86
N ASP A 162 21.09 6.29 -8.68
CA ASP A 162 22.38 5.72 -8.33
C ASP A 162 23.28 6.87 -7.84
N ARG A 163 23.87 6.72 -6.65
CA ARG A 163 24.89 7.68 -6.17
C ARG A 163 26.26 7.43 -6.84
N SER A 164 26.37 6.45 -7.72
CA SER A 164 27.59 6.07 -8.43
C SER A 164 27.91 6.94 -9.63
N GLY A 165 26.98 7.77 -10.10
CA GLY A 165 27.17 8.59 -11.31
C GLY A 165 27.26 7.75 -12.59
N SER A 166 26.83 6.49 -12.55
CA SER A 166 26.87 5.54 -13.66
C SER A 166 25.47 5.05 -13.97
N LEU A 167 24.94 5.49 -15.11
CA LEU A 167 23.70 4.96 -15.65
C LEU A 167 23.75 3.41 -15.66
N PRO A 168 22.79 2.71 -15.03
CA PRO A 168 22.79 1.25 -15.01
C PRO A 168 22.81 0.73 -16.45
N PHE A 169 23.55 -0.34 -16.72
CA PHE A 169 23.81 -0.84 -18.08
C PHE A 169 22.53 -1.00 -18.93
N LEU A 170 21.41 -1.37 -18.29
CA LEU A 170 20.08 -1.52 -18.90
C LEU A 170 19.42 -0.21 -19.36
N SER A 171 19.93 0.95 -18.96
CA SER A 171 19.40 2.27 -19.35
C SER A 171 20.01 2.85 -20.63
N ARG A 172 20.93 2.12 -21.27
CA ARG A 172 21.59 2.51 -22.53
C ARG A 172 20.97 1.87 -23.78
N ILE A 173 19.65 1.63 -23.78
CA ILE A 173 18.92 1.12 -24.95
C ILE A 173 18.56 2.30 -25.85
#